data_AF-A0A523DWW1-F1
#
_entry.id   AF-A0A523DWW1-F1
#
_cell.length_a   1.000
_cell.length_b   1.000
_cell.length_c   1.000
_cell.angle_alpha   90.00
_cell.angle_beta   90.00
_cell.angle_gamma   90.00
#
_symmetry.space_group_name_H-M   'P 1'
#
loop_
_entity.id
_entity.type
_entity.pdbx_description
1 polymer ?
#
loop_
_entity_poly.entity_id
_entity_poly.type
_entity_poly.pdbx_seq_one_letter_code
_entity_poly.pdbx_strand_id
1 'polypeptide(L)'
;MKFPAGLDIGAVTPEEIALSILAEIISVRRARPKEVAPAPEAFKDPICGMMVGVDGVRYTVAQGDDTVYFCGPGCKEAYELKHAD
;
A
#
# COMPACT_ATOMS: atom_id res chain seq x y z
N MET A 1 -17.86 31.47 8.35
CA MET A 1 -18.58 30.45 9.15
C MET A 1 -19.70 29.90 8.25
N LYS A 2 -19.74 28.59 7.97
CA LYS A 2 -20.82 27.99 7.17
C LYS A 2 -21.95 27.57 8.13
N PHE A 3 -23.19 27.92 7.81
CA PHE A 3 -24.38 27.54 8.56
C PHE A 3 -25.55 27.28 7.59
N PRO A 4 -26.34 26.20 7.77
CA PRO A 4 -26.14 25.12 8.74
C PRO A 4 -24.87 24.30 8.48
N ALA A 5 -24.37 23.62 9.51
CA ALA A 5 -23.33 22.61 9.35
C ALA A 5 -23.94 21.34 8.76
N GLY A 6 -23.18 20.66 7.90
CA GLY A 6 -23.56 19.43 7.24
C GLY A 6 -23.60 19.49 5.72
N LEU A 7 -23.66 18.31 5.11
CA LEU A 7 -23.91 18.14 3.69
C LEU A 7 -25.40 18.39 3.41
N ASP A 8 -25.72 19.16 2.37
CA ASP A 8 -27.10 19.48 2.04
C ASP A 8 -27.82 18.25 1.47
N ILE A 9 -28.52 17.54 2.36
CA ILE A 9 -29.32 16.35 2.04
C ILE A 9 -30.82 16.62 2.25
N GLY A 10 -31.22 17.87 2.46
CA GLY A 10 -32.61 18.22 2.81
C GLY A 10 -33.06 17.69 4.18
N ALA A 11 -32.14 17.61 5.15
CA ALA A 11 -32.41 17.06 6.47
C ALA A 11 -33.46 17.86 7.26
N VAL A 12 -34.43 17.15 7.86
CA VAL A 12 -35.50 17.72 8.68
C VAL A 12 -35.53 17.08 10.07
N THR A 13 -35.34 15.76 10.15
CA THR A 13 -35.33 15.04 11.43
C THR A 13 -33.98 15.12 12.15
N PRO A 14 -33.92 14.98 13.48
CA PRO A 14 -32.65 14.94 14.22
C PRO A 14 -31.65 13.92 13.67
N GLU A 15 -32.14 12.75 13.24
CA GLU A 15 -31.32 11.67 12.67
C GLU A 15 -30.73 12.08 11.32
N GLU A 16 -31.53 12.73 10.46
CA GLU A 16 -31.06 13.26 9.18
C GLU A 16 -30.04 14.40 9.38
N ILE A 17 -30.25 15.27 10.36
CA ILE A 17 -29.30 16.35 10.70
C ILE A 17 -27.98 15.73 11.19
N ALA A 18 -28.05 14.71 12.05
CA ALA A 18 -26.85 14.00 12.51
C ALA A 18 -26.09 13.35 11.34
N LEU A 19 -26.81 12.73 10.40
CA LEU A 19 -26.21 12.12 9.21
C LEU A 19 -25.58 13.18 8.29
N SER A 20 -26.25 14.31 8.06
CA SER A 20 -25.75 15.44 7.28
C SER A 20 -24.42 15.97 7.81
N ILE A 21 -24.32 16.17 9.13
CA ILE A 21 -23.10 16.62 9.81
C ILE A 21 -22.00 15.56 9.70
N LEU A 22 -22.32 14.29 9.98
CA LEU A 22 -21.34 13.20 9.91
C LEU A 22 -20.77 13.03 8.49
N ALA A 23 -21.63 13.15 7.47
CA ALA A 23 -21.22 13.09 6.07
C ALA A 23 -20.24 14.22 5.72
N GLU A 24 -20.48 15.45 6.18
CA GLU A 24 -19.56 16.57 5.99
C GLU A 24 -18.21 16.31 6.69
N ILE A 25 -18.22 15.82 7.94
CA ILE A 25 -16.99 15.46 8.69
C ILE A 25 -16.18 14.41 7.93
N ILE A 26 -16.82 13.37 7.42
CA ILE A 26 -16.15 12.30 6.67
C ILE A 26 -15.56 12.87 5.37
N SER A 27 -16.32 13.70 4.66
CA SER A 27 -15.87 14.35 3.42
C SER A 27 -14.60 15.15 3.65
N VAL A 28 -14.58 15.99 4.69
CA VAL A 28 -13.39 16.78 5.08
C VAL A 28 -12.22 15.86 5.48
N ARG A 29 -12.47 14.81 6.26
CA ARG A 29 -11.42 13.84 6.65
C ARG A 29 -10.82 13.10 5.47
N ARG A 30 -11.63 12.78 4.45
CA ARG A 30 -11.19 12.10 3.23
C ARG A 30 -10.50 13.03 2.25
N ALA A 31 -10.92 14.29 2.21
CA ALA A 31 -10.28 15.33 1.39
C ALA A 31 -8.89 15.70 1.90
N ARG A 32 -8.60 15.49 3.19
CA ARG A 32 -7.24 15.59 3.70
C ARG A 32 -6.38 14.51 3.00
N PRO A 33 -5.32 14.90 2.26
CA PRO A 33 -4.41 13.92 1.69
C PRO A 33 -3.93 13.01 2.82
N LYS A 34 -4.23 11.72 2.71
CA LYS A 34 -3.51 10.74 3.52
C LYS A 34 -2.06 10.87 3.08
N GLU A 35 -1.15 11.16 4.00
CA GLU A 35 0.28 10.98 3.73
C GLU A 35 0.45 9.51 3.38
N VAL A 36 0.45 9.23 2.08
CA VAL A 36 0.80 7.93 1.55
C VAL A 36 2.31 7.94 1.64
N ALA A 37 2.84 7.38 2.72
CA ALA A 37 4.24 7.00 2.73
C ALA A 37 4.49 6.17 1.45
N PRO A 38 5.58 6.42 0.71
CA PRO A 38 5.89 5.61 -0.45
C PRO A 38 5.82 4.14 -0.03
N ALA A 39 5.11 3.33 -0.82
CA ALA A 39 5.12 1.90 -0.59
C ALA A 39 6.59 1.46 -0.61
N PRO A 40 7.05 0.66 0.37
CA PRO A 40 8.42 0.18 0.36
C PRO A 40 8.67 -0.52 -0.98
N GLU A 41 9.82 -0.25 -1.59
CA GLU A 41 10.21 -0.94 -2.82
C GLU A 41 10.15 -2.44 -2.56
N ALA A 42 9.43 -3.15 -3.43
CA ALA A 42 9.21 -4.58 -3.30
C ALA A 42 9.37 -5.25 -4.66
N PHE A 43 10.13 -6.32 -4.68
CA PHE A 43 10.44 -7.13 -5.86
C PHE A 43 9.74 -8.48 -5.76
N LYS A 44 9.43 -9.07 -6.91
CA LYS A 44 8.83 -10.40 -6.97
C LYS A 44 9.94 -11.45 -7.01
N ASP A 45 9.93 -12.39 -6.08
CA ASP A 45 10.80 -13.56 -6.12
C ASP A 45 10.53 -14.36 -7.41
N PRO A 46 11.52 -14.58 -8.28
CA PRO A 46 11.31 -15.23 -9.58
C PRO A 46 11.06 -16.74 -9.49
N ILE A 47 11.31 -17.36 -8.34
CA ILE A 47 11.11 -18.80 -8.12
C ILE A 47 9.69 -19.10 -7.63
N CYS A 48 9.21 -18.36 -6.63
CA CYS A 48 7.91 -18.65 -6.00
C CYS A 48 6.84 -17.57 -6.24
N GLY A 49 7.23 -16.37 -6.68
CA GLY A 49 6.32 -15.25 -6.94
C GLY A 49 5.93 -14.41 -5.72
N MET A 50 6.54 -14.66 -4.55
CA MET A 50 6.32 -13.87 -3.34
C MET A 50 6.87 -12.44 -3.50
N MET A 51 6.17 -11.43 -2.98
CA MET A 51 6.66 -10.05 -2.91
C MET A 51 7.63 -9.90 -1.75
N VAL A 52 8.80 -9.35 -2.01
CA VAL A 52 9.91 -9.19 -1.05
C VAL A 52 10.30 -7.72 -1.01
N GLY A 53 10.21 -7.09 0.16
CA GLY A 53 10.68 -5.71 0.34
C GLY A 53 12.21 -5.63 0.23
N VAL A 54 12.75 -4.55 -0.33
CA VAL A 54 14.21 -4.36 -0.47
C VAL A 54 14.88 -4.21 0.90
N ASP A 55 14.19 -3.55 1.84
CA ASP A 55 14.72 -3.27 3.16
C ASP A 55 14.93 -4.57 3.97
N GLY A 56 16.20 -4.91 4.21
CA GLY A 56 16.58 -6.03 5.06
C GLY A 56 16.55 -7.41 4.39
N VAL A 57 16.41 -7.50 3.07
CA VAL A 57 16.59 -8.77 2.35
C VAL A 57 18.00 -9.29 2.52
N ARG A 58 18.09 -10.58 2.89
CA ARG A 58 19.36 -11.29 3.11
C ARG A 58 19.77 -12.18 1.94
N TYR A 59 18.85 -12.45 1.02
CA TYR A 59 19.04 -13.41 -0.04
C TYR A 59 18.93 -12.69 -1.38
N THR A 60 20.08 -12.39 -1.98
CA THR A 60 20.20 -11.76 -3.29
C THR A 60 21.25 -12.45 -4.16
N VAL A 61 21.15 -12.25 -5.47
CA VAL A 61 22.16 -12.63 -6.47
C VAL A 61 22.35 -11.45 -7.42
N ALA A 62 23.60 -11.08 -7.70
CA ALA A 62 23.91 -10.09 -8.73
C ALA A 62 23.86 -10.75 -10.12
N GLN A 63 23.12 -10.15 -11.05
CA GLN A 63 22.97 -10.62 -12.43
C GLN A 63 23.25 -9.46 -13.39
N GLY A 64 24.50 -9.36 -13.83
CA GLY A 64 24.95 -8.19 -14.61
C GLY A 64 24.84 -6.91 -13.78
N ASP A 65 24.06 -5.94 -14.27
CA ASP A 65 23.78 -4.68 -13.57
C ASP A 65 22.56 -4.76 -12.63
N ASP A 66 21.80 -5.87 -12.65
CA ASP A 66 20.60 -6.06 -11.84
C ASP A 66 20.86 -6.90 -10.59
N THR A 67 20.05 -6.70 -9.55
CA THR A 67 20.02 -7.55 -8.36
C THR A 67 18.71 -8.32 -8.31
N VAL A 68 18.80 -9.65 -8.19
CA VAL A 68 17.65 -10.53 -8.01
C VAL A 68 17.43 -10.75 -6.51
N TYR A 69 16.20 -10.57 -6.04
CA TYR A 69 15.81 -10.67 -4.63
C TYR A 69 15.00 -11.95 -4.39
N PHE A 70 15.28 -12.65 -3.29
CA PHE A 70 14.62 -13.91 -2.94
C PHE A 70 13.96 -13.85 -1.56
N CYS A 71 12.82 -14.52 -1.42
CA CYS A 71 12.06 -14.59 -0.17
C CYS A 71 12.74 -15.46 0.90
N GLY A 72 13.72 -16.28 0.51
CA GLY A 72 14.41 -17.20 1.40
C GLY A 72 15.58 -17.94 0.73
N PRO A 73 16.35 -18.72 1.51
CA PRO A 73 17.54 -19.40 1.02
C PRO A 73 17.23 -20.45 -0.06
N GLY A 74 16.14 -21.21 0.09
CA GLY A 74 15.76 -22.24 -0.89
C GLY A 74 15.41 -21.68 -2.26
N CYS A 75 14.81 -20.48 -2.34
CA CYS A 75 14.56 -19.83 -3.63
C CYS A 75 15.85 -19.32 -4.26
N LYS A 76 16.79 -18.79 -3.46
CA LYS A 76 18.12 -18.40 -3.96
C LYS A 76 18.89 -19.59 -4.54
N GLU A 77 18.97 -20.69 -3.80
CA GLU A 77 19.67 -21.91 -4.23
C GLU A 77 19.04 -22.51 -5.49
N ALA A 78 17.70 -22.59 -5.55
CA ALA A 78 16.99 -23.07 -6.73
C ALA A 78 17.21 -22.16 -7.96
N TYR A 79 17.38 -20.86 -7.74
CA TYR A 79 17.71 -19.93 -8.81
C TYR A 79 19.14 -20.13 -9.31
N GLU A 80 20.12 -20.24 -8.42
CA GLU A 80 21.53 -20.47 -8.75
C GLU A 80 21.71 -21.79 -9.52
N LEU A 81 21.05 -22.88 -9.11
CA LEU A 81 21.08 -24.16 -9.83
C LEU A 81 20.52 -24.08 -11.25
N LYS A 82 19.53 -23.21 -11.49
CA LYS A 82 18.92 -23.02 -12.82
C LYS A 82 19.69 -22.06 -13.72
N HIS A 83 20.63 -21.30 -13.17
CA HIS A 83 21.43 -20.30 -13.89
C HIS A 83 22.93 -20.58 -13.80
N ALA A 84 23.31 -21.81 -13.43
CA ALA A 84 24.68 -22.30 -13.44
C ALA A 84 24.99 -22.93 -14.82
N ASP A 85 25.16 -22.08 -15.83
CA ASP A 85 25.71 -22.42 -17.16
C ASP A 85 26.82 -21.43 -17.54
#